data_AF-A0A4Q6XJJ0-F1
#
_entry.id   AF-A0A4Q6XJJ0-F1
#
_cell.length_a   1.000
_cell.length_b   1.000
_cell.length_c   1.000
_cell.angle_alpha   90.00
_cell.angle_beta   90.00
_cell.angle_gamma   90.00
#
_symmetry.space_group_name_H-M   'P 1'
#
loop_
_entity.id
_entity.type
_entity.pdbx_description
1 polymer ?
#
loop_
_entity_poly.entity_id
_entity_poly.type
_entity_poly.pdbx_seq_one_letter_code
_entity_poly.pdbx_strand_id
1 'polypeptide(L)' 'MHKIIKKISQAVQVVLLAPIKLPGKAMNVLRYIAVGLGIIEQVLEKEEEKPHQTDGKEESDEGIK' A
#
# COMPACT_ATOMS: atom_id res chain seq x y z
N MET A 1 12.35 9.99 -22.33
CA MET A 1 12.01 9.27 -21.08
C MET A 1 12.81 9.73 -19.85
N HIS A 2 14.07 10.18 -19.99
CA HIS A 2 14.87 10.65 -18.84
C HIS A 2 14.25 11.79 -18.01
N LYS A 3 13.47 12.69 -18.62
CA LYS A 3 12.84 13.81 -17.91
C LYS A 3 11.79 13.35 -16.88
N ILE A 4 11.09 12.25 -17.16
CA ILE A 4 10.04 11.71 -16.29
C ILE A 4 10.68 10.99 -15.10
N ILE A 5 11.65 10.11 -15.37
CA ILE A 5 12.39 9.38 -14.33
C ILE A 5 13.11 10.36 -13.40
N LYS A 6 13.71 11.44 -13.93
CA LYS A 6 14.37 12.46 -13.11
C LYS A 6 13.40 13.23 -12.21
N LYS A 7 12.18 13.53 -12.69
CA LYS A 7 11.14 14.16 -11.87
C LYS A 7 10.65 13.26 -10.74
N ILE A 8 10.47 11.96 -11.02
CA ILE A 8 10.10 10.97 -10.01
C ILE A 8 11.23 10.82 -8.97
N SER A 9 12.48 10.69 -9.43
CA SER A 9 13.65 10.61 -8.57
C SER A 9 13.79 11.82 -7.65
N GLN A 10 13.56 13.04 -8.16
CA GLN A 10 13.55 14.25 -7.35
C GLN A 10 12.39 14.28 -6.35
N ALA A 11 11.19 13.86 -6.74
CA ALA A 11 10.05 13.78 -5.82
C ALA A 11 10.32 12.79 -4.68
N VAL A 12 10.87 11.61 -5.00
CA VAL A 12 11.27 10.60 -4.00
C VAL A 12 12.37 11.14 -3.08
N GLN A 13 13.38 11.82 -3.62
CA GLN A 13 14.42 12.46 -2.83
C GLN A 13 13.86 13.53 -1.88
N VAL A 14 12.91 14.35 -2.34
CA VAL A 14 12.26 15.36 -1.50
C VAL A 14 11.44 14.70 -0.38
N VAL A 15 10.76 13.59 -0.66
CA VAL A 15 10.03 12.81 0.35
C VAL A 15 10.98 12.21 1.40
N LEU A 16 12.14 11.69 0.97
CA LEU A 16 13.14 11.06 1.85
C LEU A 16 13.96 12.07 2.65
N LEU A 17 14.28 13.23 2.06
CA LEU A 17 15.13 14.27 2.66
C LEU A 17 14.34 15.27 3.50
N ALA A 18 13.01 15.32 3.38
CA ALA A 18 12.20 16.23 4.17
C ALA A 18 12.29 15.90 5.68
N PRO A 19 12.37 16.91 6.58
CA PRO A 19 12.45 16.68 8.02
C PRO A 19 11.10 16.16 8.54
N ILE A 20 10.92 14.83 8.60
CA ILE A 20 9.90 14.01 9.29
C ILE A 20 8.48 14.60 9.45
N LYS A 21 8.07 15.56 8.62
CA LYS A 21 6.76 16.26 8.66
C LYS A 21 5.72 15.61 7.75
N LEU A 22 6.05 14.45 7.20
CA LEU A 22 5.19 13.58 6.40
C LEU A 22 4.48 12.42 7.13
N PRO A 23 4.90 11.89 8.30
CA PRO A 23 4.35 10.63 8.84
C PRO A 23 2.86 10.75 9.18
N GLY A 24 2.40 11.89 9.69
CA GLY A 24 0.99 12.11 10.01
C GLY A 24 0.07 12.22 8.78
N LYS A 25 0.58 12.73 7.64
CA LYS A 25 -0.21 12.85 6.39
C LYS A 25 -0.09 11.60 5.51
N ALA A 26 1.09 10.98 5.51
CA ALA A 26 1.35 9.74 4.78
C ALA A 26 0.41 8.61 5.23
N MET A 27 0.10 8.51 6.53
CA MET A 27 -0.85 7.52 7.04
C MET A 27 -2.24 7.67 6.42
N ASN A 28 -2.74 8.90 6.25
CA ASN A 28 -4.03 9.13 5.58
C ASN A 28 -3.95 8.80 4.09
N VAL A 29 -2.85 9.16 3.42
CA VAL A 29 -2.63 8.81 2.00
C VAL A 29 -2.60 7.29 1.81
N LEU A 30 -1.91 6.54 2.67
CA LEU A 30 -1.89 5.08 2.66
C LEU A 30 -3.28 4.49 2.85
N ARG A 31 -4.10 5.02 3.76
CA ARG A 31 -5.50 4.58 3.94
C ARG A 31 -6.33 4.77 2.67
N TYR A 32 -6.19 5.92 2.00
CA TYR A 32 -6.91 6.16 0.74
C TYR A 32 -6.44 5.24 -0.38
N ILE A 33 -5.15 4.92 -0.44
CA ILE A 33 -4.61 3.95 -1.40
C ILE A 33 -5.18 2.56 -1.10
N ALA A 34 -5.17 2.12 0.16
CA ALA A 34 -5.71 0.80 0.55
C ALA A 34 -7.20 0.67 0.25
N VAL A 35 -8.00 1.69 0.54
CA VAL A 35 -9.43 1.71 0.19
C VAL A 35 -9.61 1.64 -1.33
N GLY A 36 -8.84 2.41 -2.10
CA GLY A 36 -8.91 2.38 -3.56
C GLY A 36 -8.52 1.02 -4.15
N LEU A 37 -7.44 0.41 -3.65
CA LEU A 37 -6.98 -0.90 -4.09
C LEU A 37 -7.97 -2.00 -3.73
N GLY A 38 -8.53 -2.00 -2.51
CA GLY A 38 -9.54 -2.99 -2.10
C GLY A 38 -10.83 -2.90 -2.92
N ILE A 39 -11.22 -1.70 -3.36
CA ILE A 39 -12.36 -1.54 -4.28
C ILE A 39 -12.02 -2.11 -5.66
N ILE A 40 -10.83 -1.82 -6.19
CA ILE A 40 -10.39 -2.33 -7.49
C ILE A 40 -10.31 -3.86 -7.48
N GLU A 41 -9.75 -4.44 -6.41
CA GLU A 41 -9.68 -5.89 -6.19
C GLU A 41 -11.06 -6.52 -6.15
N GLN A 42 -12.00 -5.96 -5.37
CA GLN A 42 -13.38 -6.46 -5.32
C GLN A 42 -14.14 -6.36 -6.65
N VAL A 43 -13.86 -5.33 -7.46
CA VAL A 43 -14.48 -5.19 -8.78
C VAL A 43 -13.90 -6.19 -9.77
N LEU A 44 -12.59 -6.41 -9.75
CA LEU A 44 -11.91 -7.42 -10.56
C LEU A 44 -12.33 -8.85 -10.15
N GLU A 45 -12.41 -9.14 -8.86
CA GLU A 45 -12.92 -10.43 -8.34
C GLU A 45 -14.38 -10.68 -8.71
N LYS A 46 -15.22 -9.63 -8.76
CA LYS A 46 -16.62 -9.77 -9.19
C LYS A 46 -16.79 -10.08 -10.68
N GLU A 47 -15.85 -9.68 -11.52
CA GLU A 47 -15.83 -10.08 -12.93
C GLU A 47 -15.33 -11.52 -13.09
N GLU A 48 -14.55 -12.02 -12.12
CA GLU A 48 -14.03 -13.38 -12.06
C GLU A 48 -14.79 -14.24 -11.02
N GLU A 49 -16.11 -14.45 -11.17
CA GLU A 49 -16.79 -15.51 -10.41
C GLU A 49 -16.24 -16.91 -10.80
N LYS A 50 -15.17 -17.34 -10.14
CA LYS A 50 -14.82 -18.76 -9.91
C LYS A 50 -14.31 -18.94 -8.48
N PRO A 51 -14.74 -20.01 -7.78
CA PRO A 51 -14.39 -20.19 -6.40
C PRO A 51 -12.98 -20.79 -6.30
N HIS A 52 -12.05 -20.10 -5.64
CA HIS A 52 -10.97 -20.82 -4.98
C HIS A 52 -10.63 -20.23 -3.61
N GLN A 53 -10.72 -21.15 -2.65
CA GLN A 53 -10.38 -21.07 -1.24
C GLN A 53 -8.89 -20.89 -0.96
N THR A 54 -8.64 -20.30 0.23
CA THR A 54 -7.50 -20.38 1.15
C THR A 54 -6.17 -19.71 0.72
N ASP A 55 -5.26 -19.21 1.56
CA ASP A 55 -4.91 -19.36 2.98
C ASP A 55 -4.15 -18.12 3.48
N GLY A 56 -4.13 -17.87 4.79
CA GLY A 56 -3.27 -16.84 5.39
C GLY A 56 -3.44 -16.65 6.89
N LYS A 57 -3.50 -17.75 7.65
CA LYS A 57 -3.47 -17.74 9.11
C LYS A 57 -2.00 -17.59 9.56
N GLU A 58 -1.62 -16.41 10.06
CA GLU A 58 -0.42 -16.25 10.88
C GLU A 58 -0.83 -15.76 12.27
N GLU A 59 -1.02 -16.76 13.14
CA GLU A 59 -0.99 -16.61 14.58
C GLU A 59 0.49 -16.60 15.00
N SER A 60 0.93 -15.52 15.66
CA SER A 60 2.20 -15.37 16.37
C SER A 60 1.96 -14.25 17.38
N ASP A 61 2.33 -14.27 18.65
CA ASP A 61 2.91 -15.22 19.59
C ASP A 61 2.86 -14.44 20.92
N GLU A 62 2.27 -14.97 21.99
CA GLU A 62 2.60 -14.51 23.35
C GLU A 62 2.67 -15.74 24.28
N GLY A 63 3.89 -16.26 24.40
CA GLY A 63 4.60 -16.17 25.68
C GLY A 63 4.21 -17.17 26.77
N ILE A 64 5.00 -18.23 26.79
CA ILE A 64 5.10 -19.30 27.81
C ILE A 64 5.32 -18.74 29.23
N LYS A 65 4.70 -19.45 30.20
CA LYS A 65 4.84 -19.36 31.67
C LYS A 65 6.28 -19.23 32.20
#